data_AF-A0A518UC03-F1
#
_entry.id   AF-A0A518UC03-F1
#
_cell.length_a   1.000
_cell.length_b   1.000
_cell.length_c   1.000
_cell.angle_alpha   90.00
_cell.angle_beta   90.00
_cell.angle_gamma   90.00
#
_symmetry.space_group_name_H-M   'P 1'
#
loop_
_entity.id
_entity.type
_entity.pdbx_description
1 polymer ?
#
loop_
_entity_poly.entity_id
_entity_poly.type
_entity_poly.pdbx_seq_one_letter_code
_entity_poly.pdbx_strand_id
1 'polypeptide(L)'
;MATLASRFLIGYLRKAYQHFDGDLIMGLVFGEICLRNIGRVLRPLAAQQGKAPEQWQAFLERLKRERITPCNALSISEATGIPRETVRRKVKKLEETGWLMREDLDKLVVTHSSIELFHDFSLEVVQDLLESSREVQGVLDTIKKQH
;
A
#
# COMPACT_ATOMS: atom_id res chain seq x y z
N MET A 1 -9.62 -6.48 -22.67
CA MET A 1 -10.07 -5.87 -21.41
C MET A 1 -9.50 -6.61 -20.20
N ALA A 2 -9.86 -7.87 -19.95
CA ALA A 2 -9.28 -8.67 -18.85
C ALA A 2 -7.74 -8.77 -18.93
N THR A 3 -7.18 -8.89 -20.14
CA THR A 3 -5.72 -8.98 -20.37
C THR A 3 -4.92 -7.74 -19.96
N LEU A 4 -5.50 -6.53 -20.10
CA LEU A 4 -4.83 -5.27 -19.71
C LEU A 4 -4.78 -5.13 -18.18
N ALA A 5 -5.90 -5.42 -17.51
CA ALA A 5 -5.96 -5.46 -16.05
C ALA A 5 -5.02 -6.56 -15.49
N SER A 6 -4.99 -7.74 -16.10
CA SER A 6 -4.05 -8.80 -15.72
C SER A 6 -2.59 -8.40 -15.91
N ARG A 7 -2.26 -7.66 -16.98
CA ARG A 7 -0.89 -7.16 -17.20
C ARG A 7 -0.42 -6.26 -16.07
N PHE A 8 -1.26 -5.31 -15.67
CA PHE A 8 -0.99 -4.45 -14.51
C PHE A 8 -0.78 -5.29 -13.23
N LEU A 9 -1.73 -6.17 -12.92
CA LEU A 9 -1.69 -6.97 -11.69
C LEU A 9 -0.45 -7.85 -11.61
N ILE A 10 -0.08 -8.51 -12.71
CA ILE A 10 1.14 -9.35 -12.76
C ILE A 10 2.40 -8.48 -12.66
N GLY A 11 2.42 -7.30 -13.28
CA GLY A 11 3.51 -6.33 -13.14
C GLY A 11 3.70 -5.89 -11.69
N TYR A 12 2.61 -5.49 -11.04
CA TYR A 12 2.58 -5.14 -9.61
C TYR A 12 3.10 -6.29 -8.73
N LEU A 13 2.57 -7.51 -8.91
CA LEU A 13 2.99 -8.67 -8.12
C LEU A 13 4.48 -9.00 -8.31
N ARG A 14 5.02 -8.81 -9.52
CA ARG A 14 6.46 -9.02 -9.79
C ARG A 14 7.32 -8.00 -9.05
N LYS A 15 6.95 -6.72 -9.10
CA LYS A 15 7.65 -5.65 -8.37
C LYS A 15 7.60 -5.88 -6.86
N ALA A 16 6.42 -6.23 -6.34
CA ALA A 16 6.26 -6.60 -4.94
C ALA A 16 7.11 -7.83 -4.58
N TYR A 17 7.14 -8.86 -5.43
CA TYR A 17 7.97 -10.04 -5.21
C TYR A 17 9.45 -9.66 -5.10
N GLN A 18 9.95 -8.78 -5.95
CA GLN A 18 11.34 -8.30 -5.87
C GLN A 18 11.61 -7.47 -4.62
N HIS A 19 10.69 -6.59 -4.24
CA HIS A 19 10.87 -5.67 -3.11
C HIS A 19 10.78 -6.37 -1.74
N PHE A 20 10.09 -7.52 -1.67
CA PHE A 20 9.96 -8.33 -0.45
C PHE A 20 10.84 -9.59 -0.47
N ASP A 21 11.90 -9.63 -1.29
CA ASP A 21 12.82 -10.77 -1.40
C ASP A 21 12.10 -12.12 -1.64
N GLY A 22 11.04 -12.08 -2.44
CA GLY A 22 10.19 -13.21 -2.77
C GLY A 22 9.08 -13.54 -1.78
N ASP A 23 8.98 -12.80 -0.67
CA ASP A 23 8.01 -13.03 0.40
C ASP A 23 6.72 -12.21 0.20
N LEU A 24 5.90 -12.60 -0.78
CA LEU A 24 4.63 -11.92 -1.06
C LEU A 24 3.65 -11.92 0.13
N ILE A 25 3.75 -12.90 1.03
CA ILE A 25 2.97 -12.93 2.27
C ILE A 25 3.37 -11.78 3.19
N MET A 26 4.67 -11.47 3.29
CA MET A 26 5.12 -10.28 4.00
C MET A 26 4.60 -9.01 3.33
N GLY A 27 4.62 -8.95 2.00
CA GLY A 27 4.07 -7.82 1.24
C GLY A 27 2.59 -7.58 1.50
N LEU A 28 1.79 -8.64 1.53
CA LEU A 28 0.36 -8.56 1.87
C LEU A 28 0.13 -8.10 3.32
N VAL A 29 0.87 -8.65 4.28
CA VAL A 29 0.78 -8.23 5.69
C VAL A 29 1.15 -6.77 5.84
N PHE A 30 2.25 -6.33 5.23
CA PHE A 30 2.68 -4.93 5.27
C PHE A 30 1.67 -4.01 4.59
N GLY A 31 1.18 -4.38 3.41
CA GLY A 31 0.17 -3.62 2.68
C GLY A 31 -1.12 -3.41 3.48
N GLU A 32 -1.59 -4.45 4.18
CA GLU A 32 -2.78 -4.36 5.03
C GLU A 32 -2.57 -3.38 6.20
N ILE A 33 -1.38 -3.38 6.81
CA ILE A 33 -1.02 -2.43 7.87
C ILE A 33 -0.95 -1.01 7.30
N CYS A 34 -0.30 -0.82 6.15
CA CYS A 34 -0.22 0.45 5.43
C CYS A 34 -1.61 1.00 5.11
N LEU A 35 -2.55 0.20 4.59
CA LEU A 35 -3.91 0.66 4.29
C LEU A 35 -4.65 1.17 5.53
N ARG A 36 -4.45 0.53 6.69
CA ARG A 36 -5.09 0.93 7.95
C ARG A 36 -4.44 2.15 8.59
N ASN A 37 -3.12 2.26 8.47
CA ASN A 37 -2.33 3.35 9.03
C ASN A 37 -2.42 4.63 8.16
N ILE A 38 -2.34 4.46 6.85
CA ILE A 38 -2.15 5.54 5.89
C ILE A 38 -3.47 5.91 5.17
N GLY A 39 -4.40 4.96 5.00
CA GLY A 39 -5.63 5.17 4.22
C GLY A 39 -6.61 6.21 4.78
N ARG A 40 -6.47 6.62 6.06
CA ARG A 40 -7.21 7.77 6.61
C ARG A 40 -6.55 9.11 6.29
N VAL A 41 -5.22 9.13 6.20
CA VAL A 41 -4.46 10.35 5.91
C VAL A 41 -4.42 10.66 4.42
N LEU A 42 -4.31 9.64 3.56
CA LEU A 42 -4.28 9.82 2.10
C LEU A 42 -5.60 10.33 1.53
N ARG A 43 -6.75 9.99 2.12
CA ARG A 43 -8.07 10.37 1.60
C ARG A 43 -8.25 11.89 1.46
N PRO A 44 -7.94 12.69 2.49
CA PRO A 44 -8.04 14.15 2.37
C PRO A 44 -6.93 14.80 1.53
N LEU A 45 -5.83 14.09 1.24
CA LEU A 45 -4.79 14.55 0.31
C LEU A 45 -5.18 14.28 -1.15
N ALA A 46 -5.77 13.12 -1.44
CA ALA A 46 -6.32 12.83 -2.77
C ALA A 46 -7.43 13.82 -3.17
N ALA A 47 -8.15 14.39 -2.21
CA ALA A 47 -9.12 15.46 -2.43
C ALA A 47 -8.48 16.82 -2.75
N GLN A 48 -7.20 17.03 -2.42
CA GLN A 48 -6.47 18.26 -2.68
C GLN A 48 -5.70 18.12 -4.00
N GLN A 49 -6.29 18.60 -5.08
CA GLN A 49 -5.71 18.52 -6.43
C GLN A 49 -4.41 19.37 -6.56
N GLY A 50 -3.25 18.75 -6.31
CA GLY A 50 -1.97 19.23 -6.88
C GLY A 50 -1.11 20.18 -6.04
N LYS A 51 -1.24 20.22 -4.71
CA LYS A 51 -0.29 20.98 -3.87
C LYS A 51 0.87 20.09 -3.43
N ALA A 52 2.06 20.36 -3.95
CA ALA A 52 3.30 19.61 -3.70
C ALA A 52 4.03 20.09 -2.40
N PRO A 53 5.36 19.89 -2.24
CA PRO A 53 6.04 19.15 -1.15
C PRO A 53 5.84 19.65 0.30
N GLU A 54 5.36 20.88 0.51
CA GLU A 54 4.94 21.35 1.84
C GLU A 54 3.84 20.44 2.42
N GLN A 55 3.02 19.84 1.56
CA GLN A 55 2.05 18.83 1.94
C GLN A 55 2.67 17.49 2.34
N TRP A 56 3.87 17.14 1.85
CA TRP A 56 4.51 15.86 2.19
C TRP A 56 5.03 15.86 3.62
N GLN A 57 5.70 16.91 4.05
CA GLN A 57 6.12 17.05 5.45
C GLN A 57 4.90 17.20 6.37
N ALA A 58 3.90 17.98 5.96
CA ALA A 58 2.63 18.05 6.69
C ALA A 58 1.88 16.70 6.74
N PHE A 59 1.99 15.88 5.69
CA PHE A 59 1.44 14.53 5.61
C PHE A 59 2.13 13.59 6.60
N LEU A 60 3.46 13.60 6.63
CA LEU A 60 4.25 12.80 7.56
C LEU A 60 3.95 13.20 9.02
N GLU A 61 3.86 14.48 9.31
CA GLU A 61 3.46 14.98 10.64
C GLU A 61 2.02 14.60 10.99
N ARG A 62 1.12 14.59 10.00
CA ARG A 62 -0.27 14.19 10.22
C ARG A 62 -0.40 12.67 10.41
N LEU A 63 0.39 11.86 9.71
CA LEU A 63 0.49 10.42 9.96
C LEU A 63 0.92 10.12 11.39
N LYS A 64 1.91 10.87 11.92
CA LYS A 64 2.34 10.74 13.32
C LYS A 64 1.24 11.12 14.32
N ARG A 65 0.36 12.07 13.97
CA ARG A 65 -0.67 12.62 14.86
C ARG A 65 -2.02 11.90 14.77
N GLU A 66 -2.35 11.28 13.64
CA GLU A 66 -3.62 10.59 13.50
C GLU A 66 -3.67 9.35 14.38
N ARG A 67 -4.81 9.15 15.06
CA ARG A 67 -5.04 7.95 15.87
C ARG A 67 -5.15 6.74 14.93
N ILE A 68 -4.02 6.05 14.78
CA ILE A 68 -3.97 4.74 14.13
C ILE A 68 -4.90 3.81 14.91
N THR A 69 -5.82 3.17 14.18
CA THR A 69 -6.70 2.16 14.78
C THR A 69 -5.81 0.98 15.18
N PRO A 70 -5.97 0.39 16.38
CA PRO A 70 -5.21 -0.79 16.76
C PRO A 70 -5.25 -1.84 15.64
N CYS A 71 -4.06 -2.28 15.23
CA CYS A 71 -3.89 -3.27 14.18
C CYS A 71 -3.04 -4.36 14.80
N ASN A 72 -3.69 -5.39 15.32
CA ASN A 72 -3.03 -6.54 15.89
C ASN A 72 -3.00 -7.70 14.89
N ALA A 73 -2.20 -8.72 15.19
CA ALA A 73 -2.02 -9.87 14.30
C ALA A 73 -3.33 -10.63 14.03
N LEU A 74 -4.32 -10.54 14.93
CA LEU A 74 -5.63 -11.15 14.73
C LEU A 74 -6.41 -10.42 13.63
N SER A 75 -6.54 -9.10 13.71
CA SER A 75 -7.27 -8.32 12.70
C SER A 75 -6.65 -8.41 11.29
N ILE A 76 -5.32 -8.54 11.21
CA ILE A 76 -4.62 -8.75 9.92
C ILE A 76 -4.90 -10.16 9.40
N SER A 77 -4.87 -11.17 10.28
CA SER A 77 -5.18 -12.56 9.93
C SER A 77 -6.59 -12.69 9.37
N GLU A 78 -7.57 -12.05 10.01
CA GLU A 78 -8.97 -12.02 9.56
C GLU A 78 -9.14 -11.34 8.20
N ALA A 79 -8.45 -10.21 7.95
CA ALA A 79 -8.57 -9.47 6.70
C ALA A 79 -7.87 -10.15 5.51
N THR A 80 -6.75 -10.82 5.78
CA THR A 80 -5.91 -11.42 4.73
C THR A 80 -6.20 -12.91 4.51
N GLY A 81 -6.85 -13.58 5.47
CA GLY A 81 -6.98 -15.04 5.51
C GLY A 81 -5.68 -15.78 5.85
N ILE A 82 -4.57 -15.06 6.11
CA ILE A 82 -3.28 -15.66 6.47
C ILE A 82 -3.33 -16.14 7.92
N PRO A 83 -2.82 -17.35 8.26
CA PRO A 83 -2.82 -17.82 9.64
C PRO A 83 -2.13 -16.85 10.61
N ARG A 84 -2.74 -16.64 11.79
CA ARG A 84 -2.27 -15.68 12.80
C ARG A 84 -0.79 -15.82 13.18
N GLU A 85 -0.29 -17.05 13.30
CA GLU A 85 1.12 -17.29 13.62
C GLU A 85 2.04 -16.87 12.46
N THR A 86 1.60 -17.05 11.21
CA THR A 86 2.34 -16.55 10.04
C THR A 86 2.36 -15.02 10.03
N VAL A 87 1.22 -14.38 10.28
CA VAL A 87 1.14 -12.91 10.41
C VAL A 87 2.09 -12.42 11.51
N ARG A 88 2.05 -13.02 12.71
CA ARG A 88 2.91 -12.65 13.84
C ARG A 88 4.39 -12.72 13.47
N ARG A 89 4.81 -13.79 12.80
CA ARG A 89 6.19 -13.95 12.31
C ARG A 89 6.58 -12.90 11.28
N LYS A 90 5.68 -12.55 10.34
CA LYS A 90 5.96 -11.49 9.34
C LYS A 90 6.03 -10.11 9.99
N VAL A 91 5.11 -9.79 10.89
CA VAL A 91 5.12 -8.55 11.67
C VAL A 91 6.44 -8.41 12.42
N LYS A 92 6.89 -9.48 13.10
CA LYS A 92 8.17 -9.45 13.81
C LYS A 92 9.35 -9.14 12.88
N LYS A 93 9.39 -9.76 11.69
CA LYS A 93 10.43 -9.49 10.70
C LYS A 93 10.37 -8.04 10.19
N LEU A 94 9.17 -7.48 10.01
CA LEU A 94 8.97 -6.08 9.64
C LEU A 94 9.35 -5.09 10.76
N GLU A 95 9.19 -5.48 12.03
CA GLU A 95 9.71 -4.74 13.18
C GLU A 95 11.25 -4.79 13.22
N GLU A 96 11.84 -5.98 12.99
CA GLU A 96 13.30 -6.19 12.95
C GLU A 96 13.97 -5.40 11.79
N THR A 97 13.29 -5.21 10.67
CA THR A 97 13.77 -4.34 9.56
C THR A 97 13.52 -2.85 9.80
N GLY A 98 12.88 -2.48 10.91
CA GLY A 98 12.53 -1.09 11.22
C GLY A 98 11.44 -0.51 10.33
N TRP A 99 10.65 -1.36 9.65
CA TRP A 99 9.52 -0.92 8.82
C TRP A 99 8.26 -0.69 9.63
N LEU A 100 8.13 -1.43 10.73
CA LEU A 100 7.08 -1.24 11.72
C LEU A 100 7.66 -0.88 13.07
N MET A 101 6.94 -0.04 13.79
CA MET A 101 7.16 0.25 15.20
C MET A 101 5.91 -0.13 15.98
N ARG A 102 6.11 -0.67 17.17
CA ARG A 102 5.03 -0.92 18.13
C ARG A 102 4.98 0.25 19.10
N GLU A 103 3.90 1.02 19.06
CA GLU A 103 3.67 2.11 20.02
C GLU A 103 3.01 1.62 21.31
N ASP A 104 2.18 0.58 21.22
CA ASP A 104 1.51 -0.09 22.35
C ASP A 104 1.20 -1.56 21.98
N LEU A 105 0.75 -2.38 22.93
CA LEU A 105 0.46 -3.81 22.78
C LEU A 105 -0.24 -4.18 21.47
N ASP A 106 -1.23 -3.38 21.05
CA ASP A 106 -2.02 -3.61 19.84
C ASP A 106 -1.84 -2.57 18.72
N LYS A 107 -0.87 -1.65 18.86
CA LYS A 107 -0.70 -0.53 17.92
C LYS A 107 0.58 -0.70 17.10
N LEU A 108 0.42 -1.26 15.90
CA LEU A 108 1.44 -1.31 14.86
C LEU A 108 1.38 -0.06 13.99
N VAL A 109 2.53 0.60 13.86
CA VAL A 109 2.70 1.86 13.14
C VAL A 109 3.77 1.70 12.07
N VAL A 110 3.45 2.11 10.84
CA VAL A 110 4.42 2.20 9.74
C VAL A 110 5.43 3.31 10.04
N THR A 111 6.72 3.00 9.97
CA THR A 111 7.78 3.97 10.26
C THR A 111 7.97 4.98 9.14
N HIS A 112 8.53 6.15 9.46
CA HIS A 112 8.85 7.14 8.43
C HIS A 112 9.85 6.59 7.38
N SER A 113 10.85 5.84 7.82
CA SER A 113 11.85 5.24 6.94
C SER A 113 11.24 4.26 5.93
N SER A 114 10.23 3.49 6.33
CA SER A 114 9.53 2.62 5.38
C SER A 114 8.67 3.40 4.39
N ILE A 115 8.02 4.50 4.80
CA ILE A 115 7.28 5.35 3.87
C ILE A 115 8.22 5.93 2.79
N GLU A 116 9.42 6.36 3.18
CA GLU A 116 10.42 6.85 2.24
C GLU A 116 10.94 5.74 1.33
N LEU A 117 11.27 4.57 1.89
CA LEU A 117 11.76 3.43 1.11
C LEU A 117 10.73 2.95 0.07
N PHE A 118 9.45 2.97 0.43
CA PHE A 118 8.35 2.57 -0.44
C PHE A 118 7.85 3.71 -1.33
N HIS A 119 8.36 4.93 -1.20
CA HIS A 119 7.91 6.07 -1.99
C HIS A 119 8.09 5.81 -3.49
N ASP A 120 9.30 5.41 -3.90
CA ASP A 120 9.61 5.18 -5.32
C ASP A 120 8.84 3.99 -5.88
N PHE A 121 8.76 2.90 -5.13
CA PHE A 121 7.91 1.75 -5.47
C PHE A 121 6.44 2.17 -5.63
N SER A 122 5.92 2.99 -4.72
CA SER A 122 4.52 3.45 -4.76
C SER A 122 4.27 4.37 -5.95
N LEU A 123 5.19 5.29 -6.25
CA LEU A 123 5.10 6.15 -7.43
C LEU A 123 5.09 5.33 -8.71
N GLU A 124 5.98 4.35 -8.83
CA GLU A 124 6.06 3.48 -9.99
C GLU A 124 4.76 2.70 -10.19
N VAL A 125 4.20 2.11 -9.12
CA VAL A 125 2.92 1.39 -9.18
C VAL A 125 1.75 2.32 -9.58
N VAL A 126 1.73 3.55 -9.09
CA VAL A 126 0.68 4.53 -9.46
C VAL A 126 0.80 4.93 -10.93
N GLN A 127 2.02 5.13 -11.44
CA GLN A 127 2.26 5.43 -12.85
C GLN A 127 1.78 4.30 -13.76
N ASP A 128 2.16 3.06 -13.45
CA ASP A 128 1.70 1.86 -14.18
C ASP A 128 0.17 1.73 -14.18
N LEU A 129 -0.46 2.04 -13.04
CA LEU A 129 -1.92 1.98 -12.90
C LEU A 129 -2.60 3.04 -13.79
N LEU A 130 -2.07 4.26 -13.80
CA LEU A 130 -2.60 5.35 -14.64
C LEU A 130 -2.45 5.04 -16.13
N GLU A 131 -1.31 4.47 -16.54
CA GLU A 131 -1.11 4.01 -17.90
C GLU A 131 -2.11 2.91 -18.27
N SER A 132 -2.21 1.86 -17.45
CA SER A 132 -3.14 0.75 -17.66
C SER A 132 -4.60 1.22 -17.71
N SER A 133 -4.96 2.20 -16.88
CA SER A 133 -6.29 2.82 -16.87
C SER A 133 -6.60 3.56 -18.18
N ARG A 134 -5.65 4.34 -18.70
CA ARG A 134 -5.79 5.04 -20.00
C ARG A 134 -6.01 4.07 -21.15
N GLU A 135 -5.27 2.96 -21.18
CA GLU A 135 -5.43 1.94 -22.22
C GLU A 135 -6.80 1.26 -22.14
N VAL A 136 -7.24 0.89 -20.94
CA VAL A 136 -8.57 0.31 -20.72
C VAL A 136 -9.66 1.28 -21.18
N GLN A 137 -9.52 2.57 -20.86
CA GLN A 137 -10.45 3.61 -21.31
C GLN A 137 -10.48 3.73 -22.85
N GLY A 138 -9.32 3.75 -23.50
CA GLY A 138 -9.23 3.81 -24.96
C GLY A 138 -9.92 2.63 -25.66
N VAL A 139 -9.78 1.42 -25.10
CA VAL A 139 -10.49 0.24 -25.60
C VAL A 139 -12.00 0.39 -25.44
N LEU A 140 -12.48 0.84 -24.28
CA LEU A 140 -13.91 1.08 -24.03
C LEU A 140 -14.49 2.11 -25.00
N ASP A 141 -13.80 3.21 -25.22
CA ASP A 141 -14.25 4.27 -26.12
C ASP A 141 -14.30 3.80 -27.58
N THR A 142 -13.37 2.94 -27.98
CA THR A 142 -13.36 2.33 -29.32
C THR A 142 -14.57 1.43 -29.54
N ILE A 143 -14.90 0.60 -28.55
CA ILE A 143 -16.07 -0.30 -28.61
C ILE A 143 -17.38 0.51 -28.62
N LYS A 144 -17.48 1.55 -27.80
CA LYS A 144 -18.69 2.41 -27.74
C LYS A 144 -18.97 3.17 -29.03
N LYS A 145 -17.97 3.46 -29.85
CA LYS A 145 -18.15 4.14 -31.16
C LYS A 145 -18.66 3.23 -32.27
N GLN A 146 -18.69 1.90 -32.05
CA GLN A 146 -19.14 0.91 -33.03
C GLN A 146 -20.62 0.50 -32.86
N HIS A 147 -21.30 1.06 -31.85
CA HIS A 147 -22.72 0.88 -31.55
C HIS A 147 -23.43 2.23 -31.53
#